data_AF-A0A8S1FEQ1-F1
#
_entry.id   AF-A0A8S1FEQ1-F1
#
_cell.length_a   1.000
_cell.length_b   1.000
_cell.length_c   1.000
_cell.angle_alpha   90.00
_cell.angle_beta   90.00
_cell.angle_gamma   90.00
#
_symmetry.space_group_name_H-M   'P 1'
#
loop_
_entity.id
_entity.type
_entity.pdbx_description
1 polymer ?
#
loop_
_entity_poly.entity_id
_entity_poly.type
_entity_poly.pdbx_seq_one_letter_code
_entity_poly.pdbx_strand_id
1 'polypeptide(L)'
;MTEEIAHCTKVLEKYTIFCAELMENMTVPNDRNEAEEFEKYRVNAVETLKEINVLARRQTNCFNSLMKTEIRNELTPEIIDEKWKEKLEECQDHDSSRAAAFDLIVNNIRSQREEEMEVMQMQYSRKDPISKKDIVTPVRTKRCPHVYDLESITEFAKKKSTLKCAVQGCSAKLVISELEEWPEFFKHCKD
;
A
#
# COMPACT_ATOMS: atom_id res chain seq x y z
N MET A 1 19.50 20.47 21.76
CA MET A 1 19.49 21.17 20.45
C MET A 1 19.85 20.29 19.26
N THR A 2 21.06 19.75 19.13
CA THR A 2 21.44 18.85 18.00
C THR A 2 20.66 17.53 17.96
N GLU A 3 20.46 16.90 19.12
CA GLU A 3 19.66 15.67 19.20
C GLU A 3 18.17 15.90 18.93
N GLU A 4 17.62 17.05 19.35
CA GLU A 4 16.21 17.42 19.14
C GLU A 4 15.92 17.72 17.67
N ILE A 5 16.82 18.43 16.98
CA ILE A 5 16.68 18.70 15.53
C ILE A 5 16.83 17.41 14.74
N ALA A 6 17.81 16.56 15.07
CA ALA A 6 17.95 15.25 14.44
C ALA A 6 16.72 14.34 14.68
N HIS A 7 16.07 14.45 15.84
CA HIS A 7 14.82 13.75 16.14
C HIS A 7 13.67 14.30 15.30
N CYS A 8 13.48 15.62 15.24
CA CYS A 8 12.42 16.26 14.45
C CYS A 8 12.52 15.92 12.97
N THR A 9 13.73 15.92 12.40
CA THR A 9 13.96 15.53 11.00
C THR A 9 13.59 14.08 10.75
N LYS A 10 13.99 13.16 11.63
CA LYS A 10 13.61 11.73 11.50
C LYS A 10 12.09 11.53 11.60
N VAL A 11 11.40 12.32 12.42
CA VAL A 11 9.93 12.29 12.53
C VAL A 11 9.29 12.81 11.25
N LEU A 12 9.74 13.95 10.74
CA LEU A 12 9.24 14.53 9.49
C LEU A 12 9.51 13.63 8.29
N GLU A 13 10.67 12.96 8.25
CA GLU A 13 10.99 11.96 7.23
C GLU A 13 10.01 10.80 7.23
N LYS A 14 9.72 10.23 8.40
CA LYS A 14 8.75 9.13 8.53
C LYS A 14 7.35 9.57 8.12
N TYR A 15 6.97 10.78 8.53
CA TYR A 15 5.64 11.32 8.24
C TYR A 15 5.45 11.59 6.74
N THR A 16 6.44 12.18 6.07
CA THR A 16 6.38 12.46 4.62
C THR A 16 6.32 11.18 3.79
N ILE A 17 7.05 10.12 4.18
CA ILE A 17 6.97 8.80 3.54
C ILE A 17 5.59 8.17 3.77
N PHE A 18 5.11 8.16 5.02
CA PHE A 18 3.79 7.63 5.36
C PHE A 18 2.66 8.33 4.60
N CYS A 19 2.72 9.67 4.46
CA CYS A 19 1.76 10.40 3.65
C CYS A 19 1.84 10.00 2.16
N ALA A 20 3.03 9.77 1.61
CA ALA A 20 3.19 9.32 0.24
C ALA A 20 2.61 7.90 0.02
N GLU A 21 2.85 6.97 0.95
CA GLU A 21 2.26 5.62 0.95
C GLU A 21 0.73 5.65 1.06
N LEU A 22 0.18 6.55 1.88
CA LEU A 22 -1.26 6.77 1.95
C LEU A 22 -1.81 7.22 0.59
N MET A 23 -1.15 8.17 -0.06
CA MET A 23 -1.54 8.65 -1.39
C MET A 23 -1.50 7.52 -2.42
N GLU A 24 -0.53 6.61 -2.35
CA GLU A 24 -0.43 5.42 -3.22
C GLU A 24 -1.62 4.44 -3.06
N ASN A 25 -2.22 4.38 -1.87
CA ASN A 25 -3.29 3.43 -1.54
C ASN A 25 -4.70 4.05 -1.55
N MET A 26 -4.83 5.34 -1.90
CA MET A 26 -6.14 5.98 -2.00
C MET A 26 -6.97 5.38 -3.13
N THR A 27 -8.27 5.22 -2.86
CA THR A 27 -9.23 4.69 -3.83
C THR A 27 -9.42 5.70 -4.97
N VAL A 28 -9.25 5.24 -6.20
CA VAL A 28 -9.42 6.07 -7.40
C VAL A 28 -10.91 6.23 -7.72
N PRO A 29 -11.39 7.42 -8.12
CA PRO A 29 -12.75 7.60 -8.62
C PRO A 29 -13.09 6.66 -9.78
N ASN A 30 -14.35 6.23 -9.87
CA ASN A 30 -14.82 5.39 -10.98
C ASN A 30 -14.99 6.16 -12.30
N ASP A 31 -15.18 7.47 -12.24
CA ASP A 31 -15.26 8.31 -13.43
C ASP A 31 -13.87 8.52 -14.03
N ARG A 32 -13.75 8.34 -15.35
CA ARG A 32 -12.46 8.38 -16.05
C ARG A 32 -11.79 9.76 -16.00
N ASN A 33 -12.57 10.83 -16.13
CA ASN A 33 -12.02 12.19 -16.12
C ASN A 33 -11.61 12.57 -14.68
N GLU A 34 -12.44 12.23 -13.70
CA GLU A 34 -12.10 12.43 -12.28
C GLU A 34 -10.86 11.60 -11.88
N ALA A 35 -10.71 10.38 -12.40
CA ALA A 35 -9.54 9.54 -12.17
C ALA A 35 -8.26 10.13 -12.78
N GLU A 36 -8.33 10.81 -13.94
CA GLU A 36 -7.20 11.51 -14.56
C GLU A 36 -6.73 12.69 -13.73
N GLU A 37 -7.67 13.50 -13.26
CA GLU A 37 -7.38 14.66 -12.44
C GLU A 37 -6.86 14.26 -11.04
N PHE A 38 -7.48 13.23 -10.45
CA PHE A 38 -7.08 12.69 -9.14
C PHE A 38 -5.68 12.08 -9.18
N GLU A 39 -5.35 11.35 -10.24
CA GLU A 39 -4.03 10.77 -10.44
C GLU A 39 -2.94 11.85 -10.55
N LYS A 40 -3.20 12.89 -11.33
CA LYS A 40 -2.31 14.05 -11.43
C LYS A 40 -2.11 14.75 -10.09
N TYR A 41 -3.18 14.88 -9.30
CA TYR A 41 -3.10 15.44 -7.95
C TYR A 41 -2.22 14.59 -7.02
N ARG A 42 -2.37 13.25 -7.05
CA ARG A 42 -1.57 12.34 -6.24
C ARG A 42 -0.08 12.43 -6.55
N VAL A 43 0.28 12.39 -7.83
CA VAL A 43 1.68 12.55 -8.28
C VAL A 43 2.25 13.87 -7.78
N ASN A 44 1.54 14.99 -8.00
CA ASN A 44 2.01 16.31 -7.57
C ASN A 44 2.18 16.40 -6.03
N ALA A 45 1.27 15.80 -5.27
CA ALA A 45 1.38 15.75 -3.81
C ALA A 45 2.59 14.94 -3.33
N VAL A 46 2.87 13.78 -3.95
CA VAL A 46 4.04 12.97 -3.63
C VAL A 46 5.34 13.68 -4.00
N GLU A 47 5.38 14.36 -5.15
CA GLU A 47 6.52 15.20 -5.55
C GLU A 47 6.76 16.34 -4.55
N THR A 48 5.71 17.01 -4.09
CA THR A 48 5.80 18.04 -3.04
C THR A 48 6.36 17.46 -1.73
N LEU A 49 5.89 16.28 -1.31
CA LEU A 49 6.39 15.60 -0.11
C LEU A 49 7.87 15.22 -0.24
N LYS A 50 8.32 14.82 -1.44
CA LYS A 50 9.72 14.56 -1.75
C LYS A 50 10.57 15.83 -1.56
N GLU A 51 10.12 16.97 -2.07
CA GLU A 51 10.82 18.25 -1.90
C GLU A 51 10.95 18.65 -0.43
N ILE A 52 9.86 18.54 0.35
CA ILE A 52 9.87 18.82 1.79
C ILE A 52 10.88 17.92 2.52
N ASN A 53 10.93 16.63 2.16
CA ASN A 53 11.87 15.68 2.76
C ASN A 53 13.32 16.08 2.49
N VAL A 54 13.64 16.44 1.25
CA VAL A 54 14.98 16.90 0.85
C VAL A 54 15.36 18.19 1.59
N LEU A 55 14.45 19.16 1.68
CA LEU A 55 14.70 20.42 2.39
C LEU A 55 14.99 20.19 3.87
N ALA A 56 14.21 19.34 4.54
CA ALA A 56 14.42 19.01 5.95
C ALA A 56 15.80 18.37 6.22
N ARG A 57 16.26 17.52 5.31
CA ARG A 57 17.61 16.94 5.39
C ARG A 57 18.70 17.97 5.19
N ARG A 58 18.57 18.81 4.16
CA ARG A 58 19.54 19.90 3.91
C ARG A 58 19.68 20.81 5.12
N GLN A 59 18.56 21.20 5.74
CA GLN A 59 18.56 21.98 6.98
C GLN A 59 19.28 21.26 8.12
N THR A 60 19.06 19.95 8.27
CA THR A 60 19.70 19.14 9.32
C THR A 60 21.20 19.00 9.10
N ASN A 61 21.62 18.78 7.86
CA ASN A 61 23.03 18.67 7.48
C ASN A 61 23.75 20.01 7.66
N CYS A 62 23.12 21.11 7.23
CA CYS A 62 23.59 22.48 7.44
C CYS A 62 23.78 22.77 8.94
N PHE A 63 22.76 22.50 9.75
CA PHE A 63 22.85 22.68 11.20
C PHE A 63 23.96 21.84 11.82
N ASN A 64 24.05 20.55 11.48
CA ASN A 64 25.08 19.67 12.00
C ASN A 64 26.50 20.12 11.57
N SER A 65 26.64 20.68 10.36
CA SER A 65 27.90 21.26 9.88
C SER A 65 28.28 22.50 10.69
N LEU A 66 27.34 23.43 10.87
CA LEU A 66 27.52 24.66 11.65
C LEU A 66 27.86 24.38 13.12
N MET A 67 27.20 23.38 13.72
CA MET A 67 27.43 23.01 15.12
C MET A 67 28.74 22.25 15.35
N LYS A 68 29.34 21.69 14.28
CA LYS A 68 30.66 21.03 14.33
C LYS A 68 31.83 22.00 14.16
N THR A 69 31.65 23.06 13.37
CA THR A 69 32.60 24.17 13.31
C THR A 69 32.60 24.92 14.65
N GLU A 70 33.76 25.34 15.14
CA GLU A 70 34.00 25.97 16.47
C GLU A 70 33.29 27.33 16.69
N ILE A 71 32.24 27.63 15.94
CA ILE A 71 31.47 28.88 16.00
C ILE A 71 30.65 28.97 17.29
N ARG A 72 30.62 27.93 18.12
CA ARG A 72 29.84 27.86 19.38
C ARG A 72 30.02 29.08 20.30
N ASN A 73 31.15 29.77 20.21
CA ASN A 73 31.50 30.89 21.08
C ASN A 73 31.27 32.30 20.47
N GLU A 74 30.88 32.42 19.20
CA GLU A 74 30.70 33.72 18.50
C GLU A 74 29.35 33.87 17.77
N LEU A 75 28.35 33.05 18.11
CA LEU A 75 27.05 33.05 17.41
C LEU A 75 26.10 34.10 17.99
N THR A 76 25.98 35.24 17.32
CA THR A 76 24.75 36.05 17.41
C THR A 76 23.69 35.50 16.45
N PRO A 77 22.38 35.72 16.72
CA PRO A 77 21.30 35.30 15.81
C PRO A 77 21.49 35.77 14.36
N GLU A 78 22.08 36.95 14.14
CA GLU A 78 22.32 37.49 12.80
C GLU A 78 23.41 36.73 12.06
N ILE A 79 24.51 36.38 12.74
CA ILE A 79 25.62 35.60 12.18
C ILE A 79 25.18 34.16 11.89
N ILE A 80 24.28 33.60 12.72
CA ILE A 80 23.66 32.30 12.45
C ILE A 80 22.88 32.36 11.13
N ASP A 81 22.02 33.38 10.94
CA ASP A 81 21.11 33.44 9.79
C ASP A 81 21.85 33.65 8.45
N GLU A 82 22.90 34.49 8.42
CA GLU A 82 23.77 34.64 7.23
C GLU A 82 24.53 33.35 6.91
N LYS A 83 25.20 32.76 7.90
CA LYS A 83 25.97 31.52 7.68
C LYS A 83 25.07 30.32 7.37
N TRP A 84 23.85 30.33 7.89
CA TRP A 84 22.84 29.33 7.57
C TRP A 84 22.44 29.40 6.10
N LYS A 85 22.18 30.59 5.57
CA LYS A 85 21.83 30.77 4.15
C LYS A 85 22.97 30.32 3.23
N GLU A 86 24.20 30.73 3.52
CA GLU A 86 25.40 30.31 2.77
C GLU A 86 25.57 28.78 2.79
N LYS A 87 25.50 28.15 3.96
CA LYS A 87 25.60 26.70 4.11
C LYS A 87 24.45 25.93 3.47
N LEU A 88 23.25 26.50 3.42
CA LEU A 88 22.08 25.84 2.81
C LEU A 88 22.27 25.66 1.30
N GLU A 89 22.93 26.62 0.65
CA GLU A 89 23.27 26.55 -0.78
C GLU A 89 24.40 25.55 -1.04
N GLU A 90 25.36 25.40 -0.12
CA GLU A 90 26.47 24.44 -0.20
C GLU A 90 26.06 23.00 0.11
N CYS A 91 25.03 22.79 0.94
CA CYS A 91 24.61 21.46 1.39
C CYS A 91 23.89 20.70 0.27
N GLN A 92 24.65 19.93 -0.50
CA GLN A 92 24.09 18.94 -1.42
C GLN A 92 23.55 17.72 -0.64
N ASP A 93 22.35 17.26 -1.00
CA ASP A 93 21.80 16.02 -0.46
C ASP A 93 22.41 14.85 -1.24
N HIS A 94 23.29 14.09 -0.58
CA HIS A 94 23.99 12.95 -1.19
C HIS A 94 23.30 11.60 -0.94
N ASP A 95 22.22 11.56 -0.14
CA ASP A 95 21.54 10.30 0.18
C ASP A 95 20.45 9.94 -0.85
N SER A 96 20.90 9.37 -1.98
CA SER A 96 20.04 8.96 -3.09
C SER A 96 19.07 7.81 -2.75
N SER A 97 19.33 7.07 -1.67
CA SER A 97 18.63 5.81 -1.37
C SER A 97 17.17 6.04 -0.96
N ARG A 98 16.86 7.20 -0.37
CA ARG A 98 15.49 7.54 0.06
C ARG A 98 14.75 8.46 -0.90
N ALA A 99 15.46 9.23 -1.72
CA ALA A 99 14.85 9.85 -2.90
C ALA A 99 14.27 8.76 -3.83
N ALA A 100 14.95 7.62 -3.94
CA ALA A 100 14.48 6.45 -4.67
C ALA A 100 13.15 5.87 -4.15
N ALA A 101 12.83 6.01 -2.85
CA ALA A 101 11.55 5.55 -2.30
C ALA A 101 10.37 6.40 -2.84
N PHE A 102 10.53 7.72 -2.90
CA PHE A 102 9.52 8.59 -3.52
C PHE A 102 9.41 8.33 -5.02
N ASP A 103 10.53 8.06 -5.70
CA ASP A 103 10.52 7.72 -7.13
C ASP A 103 9.79 6.40 -7.40
N LEU A 104 9.95 5.41 -6.52
CA LEU A 104 9.19 4.15 -6.58
C LEU A 104 7.68 4.41 -6.42
N ILE A 105 7.29 5.21 -5.42
CA ILE A 105 5.87 5.54 -5.17
C ILE A 105 5.28 6.30 -6.36
N VAL A 106 5.98 7.29 -6.91
CA VAL A 106 5.53 8.05 -8.09
C VAL A 106 5.37 7.12 -9.30
N ASN A 107 6.32 6.20 -9.51
CA ASN A 107 6.24 5.23 -10.59
C ASN A 107 5.07 4.25 -10.39
N ASN A 108 4.84 3.76 -9.17
CA ASN A 108 3.71 2.89 -8.88
C ASN A 108 2.37 3.58 -9.12
N ILE A 109 2.22 4.82 -8.67
CA ILE A 109 1.03 5.65 -8.93
C ILE A 109 0.80 5.73 -10.45
N ARG A 110 1.81 6.14 -11.23
CA ARG A 110 1.73 6.22 -12.70
C ARG A 110 1.42 4.87 -13.37
N SER A 111 1.94 3.76 -12.84
CA SER A 111 1.74 2.40 -13.34
C SER A 111 0.42 1.75 -12.94
N GLN A 112 -0.30 2.27 -11.94
CA GLN A 112 -1.64 1.79 -11.55
C GLN A 112 -2.69 1.91 -12.67
N ARG A 113 -2.40 2.66 -13.76
CA ARG A 113 -3.20 2.67 -15.00
C ARG A 113 -2.87 1.54 -15.97
N GLU A 114 -1.63 1.05 -15.97
CA GLU A 114 -1.18 -0.01 -16.86
C GLU A 114 -1.45 -1.39 -16.26
N GLU A 115 -1.50 -1.48 -14.93
CA GLU A 115 -2.06 -2.62 -14.21
C GLU A 115 -3.53 -2.38 -13.86
N GLU A 116 -4.36 -2.16 -14.89
CA GLU A 116 -5.63 -2.89 -14.88
C GLU A 116 -5.21 -4.36 -15.00
N MET A 117 -4.87 -4.97 -13.86
CA MET A 117 -4.81 -6.42 -13.74
C MET A 117 -6.17 -6.87 -14.24
N GLU A 118 -6.24 -7.30 -15.50
CA GLU A 118 -7.39 -7.98 -16.04
C GLU A 118 -7.70 -9.03 -15.00
N VAL A 119 -8.79 -8.82 -14.26
CA VAL A 119 -9.36 -9.85 -13.42
C VAL A 119 -9.69 -10.92 -14.43
N MET A 120 -8.78 -11.88 -14.65
CA MET A 120 -9.07 -13.10 -15.36
C MET A 120 -10.31 -13.60 -14.66
N GLN A 121 -11.48 -13.44 -15.30
CA GLN A 121 -12.76 -13.80 -14.71
C GLN A 121 -12.56 -15.18 -14.11
N MET A 122 -12.59 -15.27 -12.78
CA MET A 122 -12.34 -16.53 -12.10
C MET A 122 -13.44 -17.47 -12.56
N GLN A 123 -13.10 -18.38 -13.47
CA GLN A 123 -14.09 -19.22 -14.12
C GLN A 123 -14.54 -20.25 -13.11
N TYR A 124 -15.77 -20.11 -12.64
CA TYR A 124 -16.37 -21.07 -11.72
C TYR A 124 -16.85 -22.28 -12.52
N SER A 125 -16.39 -23.47 -12.12
CA SER A 125 -16.93 -24.73 -12.64
C SER A 125 -18.28 -25.00 -11.99
N ARG A 126 -19.26 -25.48 -12.77
CA ARG A 126 -20.53 -26.00 -12.25
C ARG A 126 -20.35 -27.32 -11.46
N LYS A 127 -19.16 -27.93 -11.50
CA LYS A 127 -18.85 -29.17 -10.80
C LYS A 127 -18.38 -28.91 -9.37
N ASP A 128 -19.01 -29.60 -8.43
CA ASP A 128 -18.63 -29.59 -7.03
C ASP A 128 -17.24 -30.25 -6.84
N PRO A 129 -16.27 -29.56 -6.19
CA PRO A 129 -14.96 -30.12 -5.91
C PRO A 129 -14.98 -31.42 -5.11
N ILE A 130 -16.00 -31.68 -4.29
CA ILE A 130 -16.11 -32.86 -3.41
C ILE A 130 -16.78 -34.03 -4.13
N SER A 131 -18.04 -33.87 -4.52
CA SER A 131 -18.85 -34.95 -5.11
C SER A 131 -18.59 -35.18 -6.60
N LYS A 132 -17.96 -34.22 -7.28
CA LYS A 132 -17.79 -34.16 -8.75
C LYS A 132 -19.11 -34.13 -9.53
N LYS A 133 -20.25 -33.96 -8.85
CA LYS A 133 -21.58 -33.75 -9.46
C LYS A 133 -21.78 -32.27 -9.75
N ASP A 134 -22.85 -31.95 -10.47
CA ASP A 134 -23.26 -30.56 -10.67
C ASP A 134 -23.75 -29.97 -9.35
N ILE A 135 -23.32 -28.74 -9.07
CA ILE A 135 -23.76 -27.97 -7.91
C ILE A 135 -25.24 -27.62 -8.12
N VAL A 136 -26.07 -27.88 -7.12
CA VAL A 136 -27.48 -27.50 -7.10
C VAL A 136 -27.66 -26.31 -6.17
N THR A 137 -27.09 -26.38 -4.97
CA THR A 137 -27.16 -25.32 -3.95
C THR A 137 -25.76 -24.77 -3.67
N PRO A 138 -25.33 -23.73 -4.41
CA PRO A 138 -23.99 -23.18 -4.28
C PRO A 138 -23.78 -22.51 -2.94
N VAL A 139 -22.76 -22.95 -2.21
CA VAL A 139 -22.31 -22.33 -0.95
C VAL A 139 -20.84 -21.99 -0.99
N ARG A 140 -20.47 -20.90 -0.33
CA ARG A 140 -19.08 -20.42 -0.25
C ARG A 140 -18.74 -19.91 1.14
N THR A 141 -17.46 -19.72 1.38
CA THR A 141 -16.95 -19.00 2.56
C THR A 141 -16.19 -17.76 2.12
N LYS A 142 -16.01 -16.79 3.02
CA LYS A 142 -15.14 -15.62 2.78
C LYS A 142 -13.64 -15.96 2.85
N ARG A 143 -13.29 -17.16 3.32
CA ARG A 143 -11.89 -17.58 3.56
C ARG A 143 -11.18 -18.12 2.32
N CYS A 144 -11.92 -18.54 1.29
CA CYS A 144 -11.37 -18.93 -0.01
C CYS A 144 -12.46 -18.81 -1.09
N PRO A 145 -12.09 -18.64 -2.36
CA PRO A 145 -13.05 -18.44 -3.45
C PRO A 145 -13.73 -19.73 -3.94
N HIS A 146 -13.59 -20.87 -3.25
CA HIS A 146 -14.15 -22.14 -3.72
C HIS A 146 -15.64 -22.27 -3.34
N VAL A 147 -16.41 -22.76 -4.31
CA VAL A 147 -17.85 -23.00 -4.17
C VAL A 147 -18.09 -24.50 -4.10
N TYR A 148 -18.99 -24.90 -3.21
CA TYR A 148 -19.40 -26.29 -3.00
C TYR A 148 -20.91 -26.41 -3.18
N ASP A 149 -21.37 -27.64 -3.32
CA ASP A 149 -22.78 -27.94 -3.11
C ASP A 149 -23.06 -28.09 -1.61
N LEU A 150 -24.17 -27.51 -1.12
CA LEU A 150 -24.53 -27.52 0.29
C LEU A 150 -24.65 -28.94 0.86
N GLU A 151 -25.26 -29.85 0.11
CA GLU A 151 -25.47 -31.23 0.56
C GLU A 151 -24.11 -31.95 0.67
N SER A 152 -23.27 -31.79 -0.35
CA SER A 152 -21.97 -32.46 -0.40
C SER A 152 -21.00 -31.99 0.67
N ILE A 153 -20.90 -30.68 0.93
CA ILE A 153 -20.00 -30.15 1.97
C ILE A 153 -20.49 -30.50 3.37
N THR A 154 -21.82 -30.54 3.58
CA THR A 154 -22.43 -30.92 4.85
C THR A 154 -22.20 -32.41 5.13
N GLU A 155 -22.39 -33.27 4.13
CA GLU A 155 -22.09 -34.70 4.24
C GLU A 155 -20.60 -34.95 4.46
N PHE A 156 -19.74 -34.21 3.77
CA PHE A 156 -18.28 -34.29 3.95
C PHE A 156 -17.85 -33.82 5.34
N ALA A 157 -18.54 -32.84 5.92
CA ALA A 157 -18.32 -32.37 7.28
C ALA A 157 -18.61 -33.43 8.34
N LYS A 158 -19.67 -34.22 8.13
CA LYS A 158 -20.23 -35.17 9.10
C LYS A 158 -20.50 -34.50 10.46
N LYS A 159 -19.54 -34.61 11.40
CA LYS A 159 -19.60 -34.05 12.77
C LYS A 159 -18.55 -32.96 13.03
N LYS A 160 -17.70 -32.65 12.04
CA LYS A 160 -16.63 -31.66 12.19
C LYS A 160 -17.19 -30.28 11.90
N SER A 161 -17.00 -29.35 12.83
CA SER A 161 -17.33 -27.93 12.64
C SER A 161 -16.37 -27.22 11.68
N THR A 162 -15.14 -27.74 11.56
CA THR A 162 -14.08 -27.15 10.73
C THR A 162 -13.44 -28.20 9.83
N LEU A 163 -13.25 -27.84 8.55
CA LEU A 163 -12.66 -28.68 7.52
C LEU A 163 -11.53 -27.96 6.79
N LYS A 164 -10.65 -28.72 6.14
CA LYS A 164 -9.75 -28.15 5.13
C LYS A 164 -10.50 -28.05 3.81
N CYS A 165 -10.19 -27.01 3.04
CA CYS A 165 -10.67 -26.86 1.67
C CYS A 165 -10.31 -28.12 0.85
N ALA A 166 -11.30 -28.65 0.11
CA ALA A 166 -11.12 -29.86 -0.70
C ALA A 166 -10.38 -29.61 -2.04
N VAL A 167 -10.15 -28.34 -2.40
CA VAL A 167 -9.42 -27.98 -3.62
C VAL A 167 -7.92 -28.06 -3.37
N GLN A 168 -7.22 -28.80 -4.25
CA GLN A 168 -5.78 -29.01 -4.18
C GLN A 168 -5.02 -27.68 -4.19
N GLY A 169 -4.05 -27.52 -3.29
CA GLY A 169 -3.26 -26.31 -3.15
C GLY A 169 -3.89 -25.22 -2.26
N CYS A 170 -5.15 -25.36 -1.85
CA CYS A 170 -5.78 -24.42 -0.94
C CYS A 170 -5.55 -24.83 0.52
N SER A 171 -4.96 -23.93 1.32
CA SER A 171 -4.69 -24.12 2.75
C SER A 171 -5.80 -23.63 3.68
N ALA A 172 -6.89 -23.08 3.13
CA ALA A 172 -7.97 -22.48 3.89
C ALA A 172 -8.74 -23.51 4.74
N LYS A 173 -9.18 -23.06 5.92
CA LYS A 173 -10.04 -23.83 6.83
C LYS A 173 -11.48 -23.32 6.75
N LEU A 174 -12.37 -24.18 6.27
CA LEU A 174 -13.81 -23.95 6.17
C LEU A 174 -14.46 -24.18 7.52
N VAL A 175 -15.33 -23.27 7.95
CA VAL A 175 -16.19 -23.44 9.13
C VAL A 175 -17.62 -23.58 8.63
N ILE A 176 -18.29 -24.68 8.95
CA ILE A 176 -19.60 -25.02 8.37
C ILE A 176 -20.67 -23.96 8.67
N SER A 177 -20.63 -23.37 9.86
CA SER A 177 -21.54 -22.29 10.24
C SER A 177 -21.27 -20.95 9.56
N GLU A 178 -20.12 -20.80 8.87
CA GLU A 178 -19.76 -19.59 8.12
C GLU A 178 -20.00 -19.76 6.61
N LEU A 179 -20.62 -20.87 6.19
CA LEU A 179 -21.01 -21.06 4.79
C LEU A 179 -22.23 -20.20 4.48
N GLU A 180 -22.12 -19.41 3.41
CA GLU A 180 -23.17 -18.55 2.90
C GLU A 180 -23.64 -19.10 1.54
N GLU A 181 -24.96 -19.21 1.35
CA GLU A 181 -25.54 -19.53 0.05
C GLU A 181 -25.24 -18.43 -0.96
N TRP A 182 -25.02 -18.82 -2.22
CA TRP A 182 -24.74 -17.88 -3.29
C TRP A 182 -25.60 -18.17 -4.54
N PRO A 183 -26.90 -17.81 -4.51
CA PRO A 183 -27.84 -18.11 -5.60
C PRO A 183 -27.41 -17.56 -6.97
N GLU A 184 -26.64 -16.48 -6.99
CA GLU A 184 -26.15 -15.85 -8.22
C GLU A 184 -24.96 -16.57 -8.86
N PHE A 185 -24.41 -17.59 -8.20
CA PHE A 185 -23.24 -18.36 -8.67
C PHE A 185 -23.32 -18.77 -10.14
N PHE A 186 -24.48 -19.28 -10.59
CA PHE A 186 -24.63 -19.77 -11.96
C PHE A 186 -24.52 -18.68 -13.03
N LYS A 187 -24.74 -17.40 -12.67
CA LYS A 187 -24.50 -16.26 -13.58
C LYS A 187 -23.00 -16.04 -13.83
N HIS A 188 -22.14 -16.58 -12.96
CA HIS A 188 -20.68 -16.47 -13.02
C HIS A 188 -20.00 -17.74 -13.54
N CYS A 189 -20.76 -18.80 -13.82
CA CYS A 189 -20.25 -19.98 -14.53
C CYS A 189 -20.28 -19.72 -16.04
N LYS A 190 -19.18 -20.05 -16.74
CA LYS A 190 -19.23 -20.16 -18.21
C LYS A 190 -20.02 -21.42 -18.59
N ASP A 191 -20.76 -21.35 -19.69
CA ASP A 191 -21.46 -22.50 -20.28
C ASP A 191 -20.50 -23.60 -20.75
#